data_AF-A0A290S5I9-F1
#
_entry.id   AF-A0A290S5I9-F1
#
_cell.length_a   1.000
_cell.length_b   1.000
_cell.length_c   1.000
_cell.angle_alpha   90.00
_cell.angle_beta   90.00
_cell.angle_gamma   90.00
#
_symmetry.space_group_name_H-M   'P 1'
#
loop_
_entity.id
_entity.type
_entity.pdbx_description
1 polymer ?
#
loop_
_entity_poly.entity_id
_entity_poly.type
_entity_poly.pdbx_seq_one_letter_code
_entity_poly.pdbx_strand_id
1 'polypeptide(L)'
;MFKKVIISLPLLFSCAHAFAAEPNVEFNAKNNQADIFIEKCQLWRNAMRDDNKEVMWSFVEEKYKGTLKPKMAKKMEKVASSHRQALDEAGVYIKRAEYLSTEVPKEVAQVFIKWGNGKKMNFSDSCVFELLPGTTKWVLDI
;
A
#
# COMPACT_ATOMS: atom_id res chain seq x y z
N MET A 1 -34.56 -36.72 -40.15
CA MET A 1 -34.43 -36.89 -38.69
C MET A 1 -33.28 -36.01 -38.20
N PHE A 2 -33.56 -34.87 -37.57
CA PHE A 2 -32.53 -34.01 -36.98
C PHE A 2 -32.64 -34.09 -35.45
N LYS A 3 -31.64 -34.67 -34.79
CA LYS A 3 -31.52 -34.65 -33.33
C LYS A 3 -30.91 -33.31 -32.91
N LYS A 4 -31.71 -32.44 -32.28
CA LYS A 4 -31.22 -31.26 -31.57
C LYS A 4 -30.56 -31.73 -30.26
N VAL A 5 -29.25 -31.52 -30.14
CA VAL A 5 -28.54 -31.66 -28.86
C VAL A 5 -28.58 -30.29 -28.19
N ILE A 6 -29.34 -30.18 -27.09
CA ILE A 6 -29.32 -29.01 -26.22
C ILE A 6 -28.17 -29.23 -25.23
N ILE A 7 -27.06 -28.54 -25.46
CA ILE A 7 -25.94 -28.51 -24.50
C ILE A 7 -26.31 -27.44 -23.47
N SER A 8 -26.78 -27.87 -22.29
CA SER A 8 -26.90 -26.99 -21.14
C SER A 8 -25.50 -26.70 -20.59
N LEU A 9 -25.01 -25.48 -20.81
CA LEU A 9 -23.78 -25.00 -20.20
C LEU A 9 -24.07 -24.67 -18.72
N PRO A 10 -23.45 -25.35 -17.73
CA PRO A 10 -23.61 -24.92 -16.36
C PRO A 10 -22.82 -23.62 -16.19
N LEU A 11 -23.54 -22.52 -15.95
CA LEU A 11 -22.97 -21.29 -15.42
C LEU A 11 -22.32 -21.63 -14.08
N LEU A 12 -21.01 -21.85 -14.10
CA LEU A 12 -20.18 -21.86 -12.90
C LEU A 12 -20.19 -20.42 -12.36
N PHE A 13 -21.12 -20.15 -11.46
CA PHE A 13 -21.00 -19.04 -10.53
C PHE A 13 -19.76 -19.29 -9.68
N SER A 14 -18.62 -18.78 -10.15
CA SER A 14 -17.44 -18.61 -9.32
C SER A 14 -17.83 -17.66 -8.19
N CYS A 15 -18.15 -18.22 -7.02
CA CYS A 15 -18.28 -17.48 -5.78
C CYS A 15 -16.91 -16.89 -5.43
N ALA A 16 -16.54 -15.79 -6.08
CA ALA A 16 -15.56 -14.87 -5.57
C ALA A 16 -16.13 -14.35 -4.26
N HIS A 17 -15.76 -14.99 -3.16
CA HIS A 17 -15.91 -14.41 -1.85
C HIS A 17 -15.02 -13.17 -1.88
N ALA A 18 -15.61 -12.03 -2.23
CA ALA A 18 -15.01 -10.74 -2.03
C ALA A 18 -14.88 -10.59 -0.51
N PHE A 19 -13.78 -11.10 0.05
CA PHE A 19 -13.31 -10.64 1.34
C PHE A 19 -13.27 -9.13 1.22
N ALA A 20 -14.08 -8.43 2.02
CA ALA A 20 -14.01 -6.99 2.09
C ALA A 20 -12.52 -6.63 2.29
N ALA A 21 -11.97 -5.81 1.40
CA ALA A 21 -10.57 -5.45 1.48
C ALA A 21 -10.27 -4.91 2.88
N GLU A 22 -9.25 -5.45 3.55
CA GLU A 22 -8.82 -4.96 4.87
C GLU A 22 -8.58 -3.44 4.78
N PRO A 23 -9.07 -2.65 5.76
CA PRO A 23 -8.96 -1.19 5.74
C PRO A 23 -7.50 -0.75 5.61
N ASN A 24 -7.22 0.44 5.09
CA ASN A 24 -5.82 0.89 4.93
C ASN A 24 -5.17 1.36 6.23
N VAL A 25 -6.00 1.69 7.22
CA VAL A 25 -5.60 2.04 8.58
C VAL A 25 -6.12 1.00 9.56
N GLU A 26 -5.39 0.74 10.64
CA GLU A 26 -5.81 -0.17 11.72
C GLU A 26 -6.13 -1.59 11.23
N PHE A 27 -5.39 -2.09 10.25
CA PHE A 27 -5.61 -3.39 9.63
C PHE A 27 -4.94 -4.53 10.39
N ASN A 28 -5.41 -5.75 10.19
CA ASN A 28 -4.81 -6.93 10.81
C ASN A 28 -3.73 -7.55 9.92
N ALA A 29 -2.67 -8.03 10.56
CA ALA A 29 -1.64 -8.85 9.92
C ALA A 29 -1.15 -9.93 10.88
N LYS A 30 -0.84 -11.12 10.34
CA LYS A 30 -0.40 -12.27 11.15
C LYS A 30 0.90 -12.00 11.93
N ASN A 31 1.84 -11.32 11.29
CA ASN A 31 3.13 -10.89 11.84
C ASN A 31 3.69 -9.79 10.94
N ASN A 32 4.83 -9.21 11.31
CA ASN A 32 5.49 -8.14 10.54
C ASN A 32 6.13 -8.57 9.21
N GLN A 33 5.93 -9.82 8.78
CA GLN A 33 6.41 -10.37 7.50
C GLN A 33 5.25 -10.71 6.55
N ALA A 34 4.02 -10.26 6.83
CA ALA A 34 2.86 -10.54 6.00
C ALA A 34 2.84 -9.70 4.70
N ASP A 35 2.43 -10.31 3.58
CA ASP A 35 2.42 -9.67 2.25
C ASP A 35 1.54 -8.40 2.19
N ILE A 36 0.53 -8.31 3.06
CA ILE A 36 -0.36 -7.15 3.16
C ILE A 36 0.39 -5.82 3.36
N PHE A 37 1.58 -5.84 3.98
CA PHE A 37 2.40 -4.62 4.12
C PHE A 37 2.95 -4.14 2.78
N ILE A 38 3.38 -5.06 1.91
CA ILE A 38 3.85 -4.74 0.56
C ILE A 38 2.70 -4.17 -0.25
N GLU A 39 1.54 -4.83 -0.24
CA GLU A 39 0.32 -4.38 -0.94
C GLU A 39 -0.08 -2.96 -0.51
N LYS A 40 -0.11 -2.72 0.81
CA LYS A 40 -0.46 -1.41 1.37
C LYS A 40 0.59 -0.35 1.07
N CYS A 41 1.87 -0.69 1.09
CA CYS A 41 2.94 0.23 0.70
C CYS A 41 2.82 0.63 -0.78
N GLN A 42 2.52 -0.32 -1.68
CA GLN A 42 2.28 -0.04 -3.09
C GLN A 42 1.06 0.87 -3.28
N LEU A 43 -0.04 0.59 -2.58
CA LEU A 43 -1.24 1.41 -2.64
C LEU A 43 -0.97 2.84 -2.17
N TRP A 44 -0.27 3.02 -1.04
CA TRP A 44 0.14 4.32 -0.53
C TRP A 44 1.02 5.09 -1.53
N ARG A 45 2.04 4.44 -2.10
CA ARG A 45 2.94 5.05 -3.08
C ARG A 45 2.23 5.46 -4.37
N ASN A 46 1.38 4.60 -4.90
CA ASN A 46 0.57 4.92 -6.07
C ASN A 46 -0.35 6.11 -5.78
N ALA A 47 -0.96 6.16 -4.59
CA ALA A 47 -1.78 7.30 -4.19
C ALA A 47 -0.98 8.61 -4.10
N MET A 48 0.25 8.58 -3.59
CA MET A 48 1.14 9.75 -3.59
C MET A 48 1.51 10.21 -5.00
N ARG A 49 1.85 9.26 -5.89
CA ARG A 49 2.18 9.52 -7.30
C ARG A 49 1.00 10.18 -8.03
N ASP A 50 -0.18 9.60 -7.88
CA ASP A 50 -1.39 9.99 -8.62
C ASP A 50 -2.16 11.14 -7.94
N ASP A 51 -1.59 11.71 -6.87
CA ASP A 51 -2.20 12.72 -5.99
C ASP A 51 -3.60 12.35 -5.47
N ASN A 52 -3.84 11.06 -5.26
CA ASN A 52 -5.11 10.53 -4.78
C ASN A 52 -5.27 10.74 -3.27
N LYS A 53 -5.75 11.94 -2.90
CA LYS A 53 -5.93 12.33 -1.49
C LYS A 53 -6.89 11.42 -0.73
N GLU A 54 -7.93 10.91 -1.38
CA GLU A 54 -8.90 10.01 -0.74
C GLU A 54 -8.23 8.74 -0.23
N VAL A 55 -7.47 8.07 -1.11
CA VAL A 55 -6.70 6.88 -0.72
C VAL A 55 -5.64 7.24 0.31
N MET A 56 -4.94 8.37 0.16
CA MET A 56 -3.96 8.78 1.16
C MET A 56 -4.58 8.97 2.56
N TRP A 57 -5.73 9.65 2.67
CA TRP A 57 -6.43 9.85 3.95
C TRP A 57 -7.00 8.55 4.53
N SER A 58 -7.18 7.49 3.72
CA SER A 58 -7.60 6.18 4.21
C SER A 58 -6.54 5.45 5.04
N PHE A 59 -5.26 5.86 4.96
CA PHE A 59 -4.16 5.35 5.80
C PHE A 59 -4.03 6.09 7.14
N VAL A 60 -4.72 7.22 7.29
CA VAL A 60 -4.55 8.11 8.45
C VAL A 60 -5.48 7.69 9.59
N GLU A 61 -4.91 7.54 10.79
CA GLU A 61 -5.67 7.29 12.02
C GLU A 61 -6.68 8.41 12.33
N GLU A 62 -7.82 8.04 12.91
CA GLU A 62 -8.93 8.98 13.14
C GLU A 62 -8.54 10.17 14.02
N LYS A 63 -7.65 9.95 15.00
CA LYS A 63 -7.11 11.01 15.88
C LYS A 63 -6.46 12.17 15.11
N TYR A 64 -5.98 11.93 13.89
CA TYR A 64 -5.36 12.94 13.03
C TYR A 64 -6.34 13.64 12.08
N LYS A 65 -7.61 13.21 12.00
CA LYS A 65 -8.62 13.80 11.10
C LYS A 65 -9.46 14.90 11.76
N GLY A 66 -9.36 15.06 13.07
CA GLY A 66 -9.96 16.16 13.82
C GLY A 66 -9.07 17.41 13.86
N THR A 67 -8.75 17.88 15.06
CA THR A 67 -7.97 19.12 15.30
C THR A 67 -6.56 19.08 14.70
N LEU A 68 -5.98 17.89 14.54
CA LEU A 68 -4.65 17.69 13.96
C LEU A 68 -4.65 17.64 12.42
N LYS A 69 -5.82 17.69 11.77
CA LYS A 69 -5.97 17.56 10.32
C LYS A 69 -5.09 18.52 9.52
N PRO A 70 -4.97 19.83 9.86
CA PRO A 70 -4.10 20.73 9.10
C PRO A 70 -2.62 20.33 9.17
N LYS A 71 -2.16 19.87 10.34
CA LYS A 71 -0.78 19.39 10.53
C LYS A 71 -0.52 18.11 9.74
N MET A 72 -1.46 17.17 9.79
CA MET A 72 -1.36 15.91 9.04
C MET A 72 -1.43 16.14 7.52
N ALA A 73 -2.34 17.01 7.06
CA ALA A 73 -2.44 17.40 5.65
C ALA A 73 -1.11 17.95 5.12
N LYS A 74 -0.46 18.85 5.89
CA LYS A 74 0.85 19.40 5.53
C LYS A 74 1.95 18.33 5.49
N LYS A 75 1.94 17.37 6.43
CA LYS A 75 2.90 16.26 6.44
C LYS A 75 2.71 15.37 5.20
N MET A 76 1.47 14.94 4.95
CA MET A 76 1.11 14.15 3.78
C MET A 76 1.48 14.84 2.45
N GLU A 77 1.21 16.14 2.33
CA GLU A 77 1.57 16.90 1.12
C GLU A 77 3.08 16.92 0.91
N LYS A 78 3.85 17.12 1.98
CA LYS A 78 5.31 17.12 1.90
C LYS A 78 5.84 15.77 1.41
N VAL A 79 5.37 14.67 2.01
CA VAL A 79 5.83 13.32 1.65
C VAL A 79 5.45 12.99 0.20
N ALA A 80 4.22 13.27 -0.21
CA ALA A 80 3.77 13.01 -1.58
C ALA A 80 4.48 13.88 -2.62
N SER A 81 4.71 15.16 -2.31
CA SER A 81 5.46 16.07 -3.17
C SER A 81 6.91 15.61 -3.37
N SER A 82 7.61 15.23 -2.30
CA SER A 82 8.96 14.66 -2.41
C SER A 82 8.99 13.37 -3.23
N HIS A 83 7.97 12.51 -3.08
CA HIS A 83 7.85 11.30 -3.89
C HIS A 83 7.68 11.60 -5.39
N ARG A 84 6.76 12.51 -5.74
CA ARG A 84 6.55 12.92 -7.14
C ARG A 84 7.77 13.60 -7.73
N GLN A 85 8.40 14.50 -6.99
CA GLN A 85 9.64 15.15 -7.41
C GLN A 85 10.73 14.12 -7.74
N ALA A 86 10.93 13.10 -6.90
CA ALA A 86 11.91 12.05 -7.18
C ALA A 86 11.58 11.27 -8.45
N LEU A 87 10.30 10.96 -8.69
CA LEU A 87 9.85 10.30 -9.92
C LEU A 87 10.08 11.17 -11.16
N ASP A 88 9.77 12.46 -11.07
CA ASP A 88 9.97 13.44 -12.14
C ASP A 88 11.46 13.61 -12.47
N GLU A 89 12.31 13.74 -11.45
CA GLU A 89 13.78 13.83 -11.60
C GLU A 89 14.37 12.57 -12.24
N ALA A 90 13.83 11.39 -11.89
CA ALA A 90 14.29 10.13 -12.45
C ALA A 90 13.90 10.00 -13.94
N GLY A 91 12.77 10.57 -14.35
CA GLY A 91 12.17 10.53 -15.70
C GLY A 91 11.64 9.15 -16.13
N VAL A 92 12.28 8.07 -15.68
CA VAL A 92 11.85 6.68 -15.90
C VAL A 92 11.89 5.95 -14.56
N TYR A 93 10.80 5.27 -14.22
CA TYR A 93 10.73 4.41 -13.02
C TYR A 93 10.99 2.95 -13.39
N ILE A 94 12.06 2.37 -12.84
CA ILE A 94 12.42 0.96 -12.97
C ILE A 94 12.55 0.37 -11.57
N LYS A 95 11.57 -0.44 -11.16
CA LYS A 95 11.62 -1.20 -9.89
C LYS A 95 12.74 -2.24 -9.96
N ARG A 96 13.59 -2.28 -8.95
CA ARG A 96 14.72 -3.23 -8.83
C ARG A 96 14.50 -4.29 -7.77
N ALA A 97 13.98 -3.89 -6.62
CA ALA A 97 13.65 -4.80 -5.54
C ALA A 97 12.54 -4.23 -4.67
N GLU A 98 11.77 -5.12 -4.07
CA GLU A 98 10.74 -4.82 -3.10
C GLU A 98 10.67 -5.97 -2.12
N TYR A 99 10.86 -5.70 -0.84
CA TYR A 99 10.94 -6.75 0.18
C TYR A 99 10.69 -6.19 1.59
N LEU A 100 10.26 -7.07 2.49
CA LEU A 100 10.15 -6.78 3.91
C LEU A 100 11.50 -6.91 4.61
N SER A 101 11.82 -5.96 5.49
CA SER A 101 12.99 -6.03 6.33
C SER A 101 12.83 -7.13 7.39
N THR A 102 13.88 -7.93 7.57
CA THR A 102 14.00 -8.88 8.69
C THR A 102 14.76 -8.29 9.87
N GLU A 103 15.27 -7.05 9.74
CA GLU A 103 16.12 -6.36 10.72
C GLU A 103 15.35 -5.28 11.50
N VAL A 104 14.09 -5.54 11.83
CA VAL A 104 13.21 -4.64 12.59
C VAL A 104 12.55 -5.37 13.76
N PRO A 105 12.17 -4.68 14.85
CA PRO A 105 11.39 -5.27 15.93
C PRO A 105 10.10 -5.92 15.42
N LYS A 106 9.55 -6.89 16.17
CA LYS A 106 8.33 -7.62 15.78
C LYS A 106 7.09 -6.72 15.68
N GLU A 107 7.12 -5.56 16.33
CA GLU A 107 6.09 -4.51 16.32
C GLU A 107 6.24 -3.54 15.14
N VAL A 108 7.24 -3.74 14.28
CA VAL A 108 7.51 -2.90 13.12
C VAL A 108 7.57 -3.77 11.89
N ALA A 109 6.86 -3.38 10.83
CA ALA A 109 7.05 -3.91 9.49
C ALA A 109 7.62 -2.81 8.60
N GLN A 110 8.74 -3.06 7.93
CA GLN A 110 9.34 -2.10 7.02
C GLN A 110 9.46 -2.72 5.63
N VAL A 111 8.79 -2.12 4.66
CA VAL A 111 8.91 -2.50 3.25
C VAL A 111 9.94 -1.62 2.59
N PHE A 112 11.02 -2.20 2.08
CA PHE A 112 11.99 -1.50 1.25
C PHE A 112 11.61 -1.58 -0.22
N ILE A 113 11.77 -0.48 -0.94
CA ILE A 113 11.61 -0.41 -2.38
C ILE A 113 12.86 0.23 -2.97
N LYS A 114 13.61 -0.57 -3.73
CA LYS A 114 14.76 -0.10 -4.50
C LYS A 114 14.33 0.08 -5.94
N TRP A 115 14.59 1.27 -6.49
CA TRP A 115 14.24 1.60 -7.86
C TRP A 115 15.26 2.56 -8.46
N GLY A 116 15.18 2.82 -9.76
CA GLY A 116 16.04 3.76 -10.46
C GLY A 116 15.54 4.02 -11.87
N ASN A 117 16.38 4.56 -12.74
CA ASN A 117 16.01 4.90 -14.12
C ASN A 117 16.86 4.20 -15.19
N GLY A 118 17.55 3.11 -14.81
CA GLY A 118 18.47 2.38 -15.71
C GLY A 118 19.78 3.11 -16.00
N LYS A 119 20.00 4.30 -15.43
CA LYS A 119 21.26 5.05 -15.46
C LYS A 119 21.93 5.05 -14.07
N LYS A 120 22.67 6.12 -13.73
CA LYS A 120 23.38 6.30 -12.46
C LYS A 120 22.48 6.63 -11.25
N MET A 121 21.19 6.92 -11.45
CA MET A 121 20.28 7.25 -10.34
C MET A 121 19.69 5.97 -9.74
N ASN A 122 19.91 5.82 -8.43
CA ASN A 122 19.40 4.73 -7.62
C ASN A 122 18.70 5.34 -6.41
N PHE A 123 17.48 4.91 -6.17
CA PHE A 123 16.66 5.36 -5.04
C PHE A 123 16.35 4.16 -4.14
N SER A 124 16.24 4.45 -2.84
CA SER A 124 15.84 3.48 -1.84
C SER A 124 14.83 4.17 -0.94
N ASP A 125 13.57 3.77 -1.06
CA ASP A 125 12.49 4.24 -0.21
C ASP A 125 12.07 3.14 0.75
N SER A 126 11.28 3.51 1.75
CA SER A 126 10.56 2.53 2.56
C SER A 126 9.19 3.02 3.01
N CYS A 127 8.26 2.09 3.21
CA CYS A 127 7.08 2.29 4.04
C CYS A 127 7.29 1.59 5.38
N VAL A 128 7.00 2.29 6.48
CA VAL A 128 7.11 1.74 7.83
C VAL A 128 5.71 1.61 8.41
N PHE A 129 5.39 0.47 8.99
CA PHE A 129 4.15 0.21 9.68
C PHE A 129 4.44 -0.16 11.13
N GLU A 130 3.63 0.38 12.04
CA GLU A 130 3.75 0.14 13.47
C GLU A 130 2.53 -0.62 13.98
N LEU A 131 2.77 -1.58 14.87
CA LEU A 131 1.73 -2.26 15.63
C LEU A 131 1.24 -1.32 16.74
N LEU A 132 -0.05 -1.05 16.77
CA LEU A 132 -0.63 -0.24 17.83
C LEU A 132 -0.51 -0.96 19.18
N PRO A 133 -0.01 -0.29 20.24
CA PRO A 133 0.27 -0.93 21.53
C PRO A 133 -0.94 -1.67 22.11
N GLY A 134 -0.73 -2.94 22.50
CA GLY A 134 -1.77 -3.76 23.10
C GLY A 134 -2.84 -4.26 22.12
N THR A 135 -2.60 -4.18 20.81
CA THR A 135 -3.56 -4.62 19.78
C THR A 135 -2.90 -5.56 18.76
N THR A 136 -3.68 -6.01 17.77
CA THR A 136 -3.21 -6.71 16.54
C THR A 136 -3.25 -5.81 15.31
N LYS A 137 -3.51 -4.50 15.50
CA LYS A 137 -3.80 -3.55 14.43
C LYS A 137 -2.55 -2.78 14.04
N TRP A 138 -2.36 -2.61 12.74
CA TRP A 138 -1.21 -1.95 12.15
C TRP A 138 -1.60 -0.63 11.49
N VAL A 139 -0.70 0.35 11.57
CA VAL A 139 -0.87 1.66 10.95
C VAL A 139 0.39 2.03 10.17
N LEU A 140 0.24 2.80 9.09
CA LEU A 140 1.36 3.36 8.35
C LEU A 140 1.92 4.57 9.12
N ASP A 141 3.24 4.60 9.33
CA ASP A 141 3.94 5.80 9.81
C ASP A 141 4.19 6.73 8.61
N ILE A 142 3.30 7.71 8.45
CA ILE A 142 3.29 8.76 7.40
C ILE A 142 4.10 9.94 7.85
#